data_AF-A0A7K2KTC2-F1
#
_entry.id   AF-A0A7K2KTC2-F1
#
_cell.length_a   1.000
_cell.length_b   1.000
_cell.length_c   1.000
_cell.angle_alpha   90.00
_cell.angle_beta   90.00
_cell.angle_gamma   90.00
#
_symmetry.space_group_name_H-M   'P 1'
#
loop_
_entity.id
_entity.type
_entity.pdbx_description
1 polymer ?
#
loop_
_entity_poly.entity_id
_entity_poly.type
_entity_poly.pdbx_seq_one_letter_code
_entity_poly.pdbx_strand_id
1 'polypeptide(L)'
;AAGPTEPADASVRGAFPQPDTPQGGREPLHGAPGPGGQAVPSLNPTTGQISTGALRTTSRADIINRAKLWVAAQVPYSMEKYWSDGYRQDCSGYISMAWNLRSNEWTGSLDRFADRIDRTELQPGDILLFHNPANPTRGSHVTIFGGWSDYTHTSYVAYEQTRPRTRKQQTPLAYWANSDRYVAYRYKAVAGAGSGSAGGPAAAATPYPGAAMFGPGADNAHVTRLGRLLVDRGGKKYYSRGPGPKWGEADRRATQAFQLAQGWKGREADGLPGPDTWELLVTGKGRSIGGSSGSSGSSANATAFPGRGSFRPGQSNAYVEKLGKQLVKRGFGKHYLSGPGPRWTEADRRNVEAFQRAQGWRGAAADGYPGPETWRRLFR
;
A
#
# COMPACT_ATOMS: atom_id res chain seq x y z
N ALA A 1 63.56 -20.47 -6.64
CA ALA A 1 62.14 -20.86 -6.73
C ALA A 1 61.30 -19.68 -6.25
N ALA A 2 60.66 -18.97 -7.16
CA ALA A 2 59.67 -17.94 -6.87
C ALA A 2 58.53 -18.16 -7.87
N GLY A 3 57.33 -18.47 -7.36
CA GLY A 3 56.16 -18.79 -8.18
C GLY A 3 55.59 -17.55 -8.86
N PRO A 4 54.87 -17.71 -9.99
CA PRO A 4 54.23 -16.58 -10.65
C PRO A 4 52.93 -16.20 -9.93
N THR A 5 52.84 -14.92 -9.61
CA THR A 5 51.64 -14.19 -9.16
C THR A 5 50.66 -14.02 -10.32
N GLU A 6 49.41 -14.47 -10.14
CA GLU A 6 48.28 -14.11 -11.01
C GLU A 6 47.93 -12.62 -10.84
N PRO A 7 47.66 -11.87 -11.92
CA PRO A 7 46.93 -10.62 -11.80
C PRO A 7 45.42 -10.91 -11.74
N ALA A 8 44.80 -10.43 -10.67
CA ALA A 8 43.36 -10.25 -10.60
C ALA A 8 42.95 -9.22 -11.66
N ASP A 9 42.06 -9.61 -12.60
CA ASP A 9 41.40 -8.65 -13.46
C ASP A 9 39.88 -8.65 -13.24
N ALA A 10 39.40 -7.43 -13.15
CA ALA A 10 38.12 -7.02 -12.63
C ALA A 10 36.97 -7.58 -13.46
N SER A 11 35.98 -8.11 -12.75
CA SER A 11 34.69 -8.46 -13.31
C SER A 11 34.08 -7.25 -14.03
N VAL A 12 33.98 -7.38 -15.35
CA VAL A 12 33.23 -6.53 -16.27
C VAL A 12 31.80 -6.37 -15.76
N ARG A 13 31.54 -5.27 -15.05
CA ARG A 13 30.18 -4.77 -14.80
C ARG A 13 29.71 -4.11 -16.09
N GLY A 14 29.10 -4.92 -16.97
CA GLY A 14 28.43 -4.42 -18.16
C GLY A 14 27.36 -3.38 -17.78
N ALA A 15 27.60 -2.12 -18.14
CA ALA A 15 26.60 -1.06 -18.06
C ALA A 15 25.47 -1.38 -19.04
N PHE A 16 24.27 -1.62 -18.52
CA PHE A 16 23.10 -1.82 -19.38
C PHE A 16 22.65 -0.46 -19.94
N PRO A 17 22.50 -0.33 -21.28
CA PRO A 17 22.09 0.92 -21.89
C PRO A 17 20.67 1.31 -21.44
N GLN A 18 20.49 2.59 -21.10
CA GLN A 18 19.18 3.15 -20.80
C GLN A 18 18.27 2.99 -22.03
N PRO A 19 17.00 2.56 -21.86
CA PRO A 19 16.13 2.40 -23.02
C PRO A 19 15.87 3.76 -23.68
N ASP A 20 15.93 3.78 -25.02
CA ASP A 20 15.64 4.96 -25.83
C ASP A 20 14.12 5.18 -25.90
N THR A 21 13.63 6.10 -25.07
CA THR A 21 12.20 6.34 -24.82
C THR A 21 11.83 7.83 -24.98
N PRO A 22 12.03 8.43 -26.17
CA PRO A 22 11.63 9.81 -26.41
C PRO A 22 10.10 9.94 -26.31
N GLN A 23 9.57 10.95 -25.64
CA GLN A 23 8.12 11.10 -25.41
C GLN A 23 7.54 12.44 -25.89
N GLY A 24 6.27 12.43 -26.32
CA GLY A 24 5.53 13.62 -26.73
C GLY A 24 5.01 14.45 -25.56
N GLY A 25 4.52 15.65 -25.86
CA GLY A 25 3.87 16.54 -24.89
C GLY A 25 2.42 16.14 -24.59
N ARG A 26 1.76 16.93 -23.73
CA ARG A 26 0.33 16.77 -23.43
C ARG A 26 -0.53 17.20 -24.62
N GLU A 27 -1.49 16.36 -25.02
CA GLU A 27 -2.40 16.66 -26.13
C GLU A 27 -3.71 15.85 -26.06
N PRO A 28 -4.77 16.22 -26.82
CA PRO A 28 -6.00 15.42 -26.92
C PRO A 28 -5.77 14.02 -27.49
N LEU A 29 -6.79 13.15 -27.40
CA LEU A 29 -6.81 11.91 -28.17
C LEU A 29 -6.97 12.23 -29.67
N HIS A 30 -6.25 11.50 -30.51
CA HIS A 30 -6.28 11.68 -31.96
C HIS A 30 -7.36 10.80 -32.60
N GLY A 31 -8.25 11.40 -33.41
CA GLY A 31 -9.43 10.71 -33.92
C GLY A 31 -10.53 10.62 -32.85
N ALA A 32 -11.76 10.99 -33.20
CA ALA A 32 -12.83 11.34 -32.25
C ALA A 32 -13.18 10.26 -31.19
N PRO A 33 -13.45 10.66 -29.94
CA PRO A 33 -14.30 9.90 -29.01
C PRO A 33 -15.71 10.54 -28.96
N GLY A 34 -16.76 9.82 -29.35
CA GLY A 34 -18.14 10.25 -29.06
C GLY A 34 -18.65 9.74 -27.70
N PRO A 35 -19.64 10.38 -27.04
CA PRO A 35 -20.02 11.80 -27.02
C PRO A 35 -19.59 12.47 -25.70
N GLY A 36 -19.09 13.70 -25.79
CA GLY A 36 -18.85 14.52 -24.61
C GLY A 36 -17.77 15.58 -24.84
N GLY A 37 -18.21 16.70 -25.42
CA GLY A 37 -17.64 18.05 -25.28
C GLY A 37 -16.13 18.22 -25.46
N GLN A 38 -15.75 18.95 -26.50
CA GLN A 38 -14.39 19.47 -26.71
C GLN A 38 -13.85 20.11 -25.42
N ALA A 39 -12.82 19.50 -24.84
CA ALA A 39 -11.96 20.19 -23.89
C ALA A 39 -10.99 21.04 -24.71
N VAL A 40 -11.27 22.34 -24.83
CA VAL A 40 -10.32 23.35 -25.30
C VAL A 40 -9.02 23.23 -24.49
N PRO A 41 -7.82 23.34 -25.12
CA PRO A 41 -6.56 23.35 -24.39
C PRO A 41 -6.51 24.62 -23.53
N SER A 42 -6.64 24.46 -22.21
CA SER A 42 -6.32 25.54 -21.28
C SER A 42 -4.80 25.70 -21.22
N LEU A 43 -4.30 26.85 -21.70
CA LEU A 43 -2.90 27.27 -21.67
C LEU A 43 -2.44 27.75 -20.28
N ASN A 44 -3.22 27.53 -19.21
CA ASN A 44 -2.79 27.87 -17.86
C ASN A 44 -1.84 26.77 -17.32
N PRO A 45 -0.65 27.12 -16.80
CA PRO A 45 0.21 26.18 -16.10
C PRO A 45 -0.52 25.72 -14.83
N THR A 46 -1.20 24.59 -14.93
CA THR A 46 -2.01 24.06 -13.84
C THR A 46 -1.14 23.19 -12.95
N THR A 47 -0.52 23.83 -11.96
CA THR A 47 0.20 23.21 -10.85
C THR A 47 -0.71 22.41 -9.88
N GLY A 48 -2.02 22.36 -10.15
CA GLY A 48 -3.01 21.64 -9.32
C GLY A 48 -3.22 20.19 -9.73
N GLN A 49 -3.36 19.31 -8.73
CA GLN A 49 -3.82 17.94 -8.90
C GLN A 49 -5.22 17.88 -9.54
N ILE A 50 -5.49 16.88 -10.38
CA ILE A 50 -6.80 16.71 -11.02
C ILE A 50 -7.78 16.07 -10.03
N SER A 51 -8.99 16.63 -9.92
CA SER A 51 -10.07 16.09 -9.10
C SER A 51 -10.52 14.71 -9.63
N THR A 52 -10.67 13.76 -8.72
CA THR A 52 -11.08 12.37 -9.01
C THR A 52 -12.40 12.28 -9.78
N GLY A 53 -13.35 13.19 -9.54
CA GLY A 53 -14.64 13.24 -10.25
C GLY A 53 -14.55 13.54 -11.76
N ALA A 54 -13.43 14.08 -12.24
CA ALA A 54 -13.18 14.31 -13.66
C ALA A 54 -12.49 13.11 -14.36
N LEU A 55 -11.98 12.16 -13.58
CA LEU A 55 -11.23 11.00 -14.05
C LEU A 55 -12.16 9.86 -14.45
N ARG A 56 -11.71 9.00 -15.38
CA ARG A 56 -12.44 7.78 -15.72
C ARG A 56 -12.11 6.71 -14.68
N THR A 57 -13.13 6.23 -13.98
CA THR A 57 -12.99 5.11 -13.06
C THR A 57 -12.63 3.84 -13.82
N THR A 58 -11.69 3.06 -13.29
CA THR A 58 -11.20 1.81 -13.90
C THR A 58 -10.81 0.81 -12.81
N SER A 59 -10.75 -0.50 -13.05
CA SER A 59 -10.18 -1.45 -12.08
C SER A 59 -8.71 -1.76 -12.37
N ARG A 60 -8.00 -2.35 -11.40
CA ARG A 60 -6.64 -2.87 -11.63
C ARG A 60 -6.59 -3.90 -12.75
N ALA A 61 -7.60 -4.77 -12.80
CA ALA A 61 -7.72 -5.78 -13.83
C ALA A 61 -7.88 -5.11 -15.20
N ASP A 62 -8.69 -4.06 -15.30
CA ASP A 62 -8.87 -3.31 -16.55
C ASP A 62 -7.58 -2.62 -17.01
N ILE A 63 -6.85 -1.97 -16.10
CA ILE A 63 -5.55 -1.36 -16.43
C ILE A 63 -4.59 -2.39 -17.01
N ILE A 64 -4.46 -3.55 -16.35
CA ILE A 64 -3.57 -4.62 -16.81
C ILE A 64 -4.07 -5.25 -18.11
N ASN A 65 -5.39 -5.42 -18.28
CA ASN A 65 -5.96 -5.95 -19.51
C ASN A 65 -5.73 -5.00 -20.69
N ARG A 66 -5.92 -3.70 -20.50
CA ARG A 66 -5.59 -2.66 -21.49
C ARG A 66 -4.10 -2.66 -21.84
N ALA A 67 -3.23 -2.73 -20.84
CA ALA A 67 -1.79 -2.86 -21.04
C ALA A 67 -1.43 -4.08 -21.91
N LYS A 68 -2.05 -5.24 -21.65
CA LYS A 68 -1.85 -6.46 -22.44
C LYS A 68 -2.29 -6.33 -23.90
N LEU A 69 -3.29 -5.50 -24.22
CA LEU A 69 -3.75 -5.30 -25.61
C LEU A 69 -2.62 -4.79 -26.51
N TRP A 70 -1.88 -3.75 -26.08
CA TRP A 70 -0.77 -3.21 -26.88
C TRP A 70 0.44 -4.14 -26.92
N VAL A 71 0.69 -4.91 -25.85
CA VAL A 71 1.74 -5.95 -25.86
C VAL A 71 1.42 -7.03 -26.87
N ALA A 72 0.18 -7.54 -26.87
CA ALA A 72 -0.27 -8.58 -27.80
C ALA A 72 -0.26 -8.08 -29.25
N ALA A 73 -0.69 -6.84 -29.49
CA ALA A 73 -0.65 -6.20 -30.80
C ALA A 73 0.75 -5.75 -31.24
N GLN A 74 1.77 -5.88 -30.37
CA GLN A 74 3.14 -5.44 -30.65
C GLN A 74 3.23 -3.99 -31.16
N VAL A 75 2.46 -3.08 -30.55
CA VAL A 75 2.34 -1.69 -31.01
C VAL A 75 3.73 -1.05 -31.15
N PRO A 76 4.12 -0.58 -32.36
CA PRO A 76 5.44 0.02 -32.58
C PRO A 76 5.65 1.28 -31.75
N TYR A 77 6.89 1.59 -31.40
CA TYR A 77 7.24 2.87 -30.79
C TYR A 77 7.26 3.97 -31.85
N SER A 78 6.56 5.07 -31.63
CA SER A 78 6.62 6.25 -32.49
C SER A 78 6.25 7.52 -31.74
N MET A 79 7.04 8.57 -32.00
CA MET A 79 6.80 9.92 -31.50
C MET A 79 5.82 10.73 -32.34
N GLU A 80 5.46 10.22 -33.51
CA GLU A 80 4.71 10.95 -34.55
C GLU A 80 3.36 10.31 -34.85
N LYS A 81 3.10 9.14 -34.27
CA LYS A 81 1.93 8.32 -34.60
C LYS A 81 1.08 8.04 -33.38
N TYR A 82 -0.20 7.80 -33.68
CA TYR A 82 -1.22 7.39 -32.74
C TYR A 82 -1.65 5.97 -33.08
N TRP A 83 -1.99 5.20 -32.06
CA TRP A 83 -2.65 3.92 -32.29
C TRP A 83 -4.14 4.13 -32.59
N SER A 84 -4.81 3.08 -33.06
CA SER A 84 -6.22 3.15 -33.50
C SER A 84 -7.20 3.53 -32.38
N ASP A 85 -6.78 3.45 -31.12
CA ASP A 85 -7.53 3.90 -29.94
C ASP A 85 -7.25 5.38 -29.56
N GLY A 86 -6.50 6.10 -30.39
CA GLY A 86 -6.25 7.54 -30.31
C GLY A 86 -5.11 7.95 -29.37
N TYR A 87 -4.41 7.00 -28.75
CA TYR A 87 -3.29 7.29 -27.86
C TYR A 87 -1.94 7.32 -28.59
N ARG A 88 -1.02 8.19 -28.16
CA ARG A 88 0.35 8.28 -28.68
C ARG A 88 1.14 7.01 -28.45
N GLN A 89 1.96 6.62 -29.42
CA GLN A 89 2.77 5.40 -29.37
C GLN A 89 4.13 5.58 -28.67
N ASP A 90 4.12 6.22 -27.49
CA ASP A 90 5.31 6.39 -26.65
C ASP A 90 5.07 5.92 -25.20
N CYS A 91 6.12 5.91 -24.37
CA CYS A 91 6.06 5.40 -23.00
C CYS A 91 4.90 5.99 -22.17
N SER A 92 4.60 7.28 -22.31
CA SER A 92 3.56 7.98 -21.53
C SER A 92 2.18 7.97 -22.19
N GLY A 93 2.12 7.90 -23.53
CA GLY A 93 0.90 7.59 -24.26
C GLY A 93 0.38 6.19 -23.92
N TYR A 94 1.28 5.22 -23.74
CA TYR A 94 0.94 3.89 -23.27
C TYR A 94 0.32 3.88 -21.85
N ILE A 95 0.83 4.69 -20.91
CA ILE A 95 0.22 4.83 -19.58
C ILE A 95 -1.15 5.50 -19.67
N SER A 96 -1.24 6.56 -20.48
CA SER A 96 -2.51 7.27 -20.73
C SER A 96 -3.56 6.30 -21.26
N MET A 97 -3.17 5.42 -22.18
CA MET A 97 -3.99 4.34 -22.69
C MET A 97 -4.37 3.37 -21.59
N ALA A 98 -3.42 2.82 -20.82
CA ALA A 98 -3.71 1.81 -19.81
C ALA A 98 -4.62 2.33 -18.68
N TRP A 99 -4.46 3.59 -18.26
CA TRP A 99 -5.33 4.25 -17.28
C TRP A 99 -6.64 4.80 -17.87
N ASN A 100 -6.82 4.68 -19.19
CA ASN A 100 -8.00 5.18 -19.91
C ASN A 100 -8.21 6.69 -19.71
N LEU A 101 -7.14 7.48 -19.83
CA LEU A 101 -7.20 8.93 -19.68
C LEU A 101 -7.93 9.57 -20.87
N ARG A 102 -8.50 10.76 -20.65
CA ARG A 102 -9.19 11.52 -21.71
C ARG A 102 -8.25 12.24 -22.68
N SER A 103 -6.95 12.20 -22.42
CA SER A 103 -5.89 12.90 -23.14
C SER A 103 -4.62 12.08 -23.13
N ASN A 104 -3.75 12.36 -24.09
CA ASN A 104 -2.38 11.89 -24.10
C ASN A 104 -1.56 12.76 -23.14
N GLU A 105 -1.11 12.16 -22.04
CA GLU A 105 -0.29 12.82 -21.01
C GLU A 105 1.20 12.50 -21.23
N TRP A 106 2.06 13.16 -20.46
CA TRP A 106 3.51 12.99 -20.52
C TRP A 106 4.07 12.82 -19.11
N THR A 107 5.31 12.37 -18.96
CA THR A 107 5.91 12.07 -17.65
C THR A 107 5.90 13.24 -16.67
N GLY A 108 5.88 14.49 -17.15
CA GLY A 108 5.78 15.69 -16.32
C GLY A 108 4.35 16.05 -15.86
N SER A 109 3.31 15.30 -16.28
CA SER A 109 1.92 15.52 -15.85
C SER A 109 1.22 14.29 -15.27
N LEU A 110 1.77 13.08 -15.46
CA LEU A 110 1.16 11.83 -15.00
C LEU A 110 0.98 11.76 -13.48
N ASP A 111 1.83 12.42 -12.72
CA ASP A 111 1.73 12.54 -11.25
C ASP A 111 0.44 13.26 -10.80
N ARG A 112 -0.15 14.10 -11.65
CA ARG A 112 -1.41 14.82 -11.34
C ARG A 112 -2.62 13.87 -11.28
N PHE A 113 -2.56 12.77 -12.01
CA PHE A 113 -3.62 11.75 -12.14
C PHE A 113 -3.51 10.64 -11.09
N ALA A 114 -2.45 10.64 -10.28
CA ALA A 114 -2.13 9.55 -9.40
C ALA A 114 -1.68 10.03 -8.01
N ASP A 115 -1.80 9.17 -7.01
CA ASP A 115 -1.26 9.37 -5.68
C ASP A 115 0.11 8.70 -5.60
N ARG A 116 1.09 9.40 -5.02
CA ARG A 116 2.39 8.79 -4.72
C ARG A 116 2.19 7.72 -3.66
N ILE A 117 2.78 6.55 -3.87
CA ILE A 117 2.73 5.41 -2.94
C ILE A 117 4.13 4.95 -2.57
N ASP A 118 4.25 4.20 -1.47
CA ASP A 118 5.50 3.51 -1.18
C ASP A 118 5.69 2.34 -2.17
N ARG A 119 6.93 2.02 -2.54
CA ARG A 119 7.20 0.92 -3.49
C ARG A 119 6.77 -0.43 -2.94
N THR A 120 6.76 -0.59 -1.62
CA THR A 120 6.27 -1.81 -0.97
C THR A 120 4.76 -1.99 -1.14
N GLU A 121 4.03 -0.92 -1.44
CA GLU A 121 2.59 -0.95 -1.67
C GLU A 121 2.21 -1.20 -3.14
N LEU A 122 3.21 -1.38 -4.03
CA LEU A 122 2.98 -1.61 -5.45
C LEU A 122 2.03 -2.78 -5.68
N GLN A 123 0.99 -2.50 -6.46
CA GLN A 123 0.01 -3.47 -6.90
C GLN A 123 -0.13 -3.39 -8.42
N PRO A 124 -0.55 -4.48 -9.09
CA PRO A 124 -0.74 -4.48 -10.54
C PRO A 124 -1.58 -3.29 -11.02
N GLY A 125 -1.04 -2.53 -11.98
CA GLY A 125 -1.66 -1.32 -12.56
C GLY A 125 -1.16 0.00 -11.96
N ASP A 126 -0.40 -0.04 -10.87
CA ASP A 126 0.39 1.11 -10.41
C ASP A 126 1.55 1.37 -11.40
N ILE A 127 2.15 2.56 -11.38
CA ILE A 127 3.27 2.91 -12.27
C ILE A 127 4.54 3.22 -11.48
N LEU A 128 5.68 3.02 -12.13
CA LEU A 128 6.97 3.55 -11.72
C LEU A 128 7.33 4.67 -12.69
N LEU A 129 7.28 5.91 -12.20
CA LEU A 129 7.46 7.14 -12.97
C LEU A 129 8.83 7.75 -12.68
N PHE A 130 9.60 7.98 -13.73
CA PHE A 130 10.81 8.77 -13.68
C PHE A 130 10.71 9.94 -14.66
N HIS A 131 10.67 11.15 -14.11
CA HIS A 131 10.72 12.39 -14.88
C HIS A 131 12.06 13.09 -14.64
N ASN A 132 12.76 13.44 -15.71
CA ASN A 132 14.02 14.18 -15.69
C ASN A 132 13.82 15.60 -16.21
N PRO A 133 13.68 16.63 -15.35
CA PRO A 133 13.46 18.00 -15.80
C PRO A 133 14.56 18.55 -16.72
N ALA A 134 15.80 18.06 -16.59
CA ALA A 134 16.92 18.49 -17.42
C ALA A 134 16.92 17.87 -18.84
N ASN A 135 16.21 16.76 -19.03
CA ASN A 135 16.04 16.13 -20.35
C ASN A 135 14.67 15.45 -20.40
N PRO A 136 13.59 16.22 -20.43
CA PRO A 136 12.26 15.68 -20.14
C PRO A 136 11.72 14.85 -21.30
N THR A 137 12.16 15.11 -22.54
CA THR A 137 11.77 14.37 -23.74
C THR A 137 12.46 13.02 -23.85
N ARG A 138 13.79 12.95 -23.71
CA ARG A 138 14.57 11.72 -23.98
C ARG A 138 15.10 11.04 -22.73
N GLY A 139 15.17 11.76 -21.61
CA GLY A 139 15.76 11.29 -20.35
C GLY A 139 14.74 10.87 -19.31
N SER A 140 13.47 10.74 -19.68
CA SER A 140 12.35 10.37 -18.80
C SER A 140 11.71 9.08 -19.29
N HIS A 141 11.15 8.29 -18.38
CA HIS A 141 10.48 7.04 -18.73
C HIS A 141 9.47 6.64 -17.66
N VAL A 142 8.51 5.80 -18.05
CA VAL A 142 7.47 5.30 -17.15
C VAL A 142 7.08 3.88 -17.52
N THR A 143 6.83 3.06 -16.51
CA THR A 143 6.40 1.66 -16.69
C THR A 143 5.20 1.35 -15.81
N ILE A 144 4.38 0.38 -16.24
CA ILE A 144 3.29 -0.17 -15.42
C ILE A 144 3.83 -1.37 -14.66
N PHE A 145 3.61 -1.39 -13.36
CA PHE A 145 3.88 -2.53 -12.50
C PHE A 145 2.84 -3.61 -12.75
N GLY A 146 3.29 -4.76 -13.22
CA GLY A 146 2.48 -5.93 -13.55
C GLY A 146 2.32 -6.96 -12.44
N GLY A 147 3.06 -6.79 -11.34
CA GLY A 147 3.19 -7.76 -10.27
C GLY A 147 4.64 -8.15 -10.02
N TRP A 148 4.95 -8.52 -8.78
CA TRP A 148 6.25 -9.10 -8.43
C TRP A 148 6.45 -10.43 -9.15
N SER A 149 7.65 -10.66 -9.65
CA SER A 149 7.99 -11.90 -10.36
C SER A 149 8.09 -13.09 -9.40
N ASP A 150 8.40 -12.82 -8.14
CA ASP A 150 8.43 -13.78 -7.05
C ASP A 150 8.15 -13.07 -5.71
N TYR A 151 8.14 -13.85 -4.64
CA TYR A 151 7.89 -13.38 -3.27
C TYR A 151 9.08 -12.61 -2.65
N THR A 152 10.23 -12.50 -3.33
CA THR A 152 11.41 -11.77 -2.85
C THR A 152 11.31 -10.27 -3.15
N HIS A 153 10.39 -9.88 -4.05
CA HIS A 153 10.18 -8.50 -4.49
C HIS A 153 11.46 -7.82 -5.01
N THR A 154 12.41 -8.61 -5.53
CA THR A 154 13.66 -8.12 -6.14
C THR A 154 13.50 -7.84 -7.63
N SER A 155 12.48 -8.41 -8.27
CA SER A 155 12.11 -8.16 -9.65
C SER A 155 10.60 -8.17 -9.84
N TYR A 156 10.14 -7.43 -10.84
CA TYR A 156 8.73 -7.30 -11.18
C TYR A 156 8.52 -7.43 -12.67
N VAL A 157 7.30 -7.76 -13.05
CA VAL A 157 6.86 -7.71 -14.45
C VAL A 157 6.58 -6.26 -14.80
N ALA A 158 7.40 -5.66 -15.66
CA ALA A 158 7.13 -4.34 -16.24
C ALA A 158 6.33 -4.50 -17.53
N TYR A 159 5.25 -3.73 -17.68
CA TYR A 159 4.67 -3.44 -18.99
C TYR A 159 5.14 -2.04 -19.39
N GLU A 160 5.72 -1.93 -20.58
CA GLU A 160 6.30 -0.67 -21.05
C GLU A 160 6.25 -0.56 -22.57
N GLN A 161 6.30 0.67 -23.06
CA GLN A 161 6.58 0.95 -24.45
C GLN A 161 7.96 1.57 -24.57
N THR A 162 8.85 0.86 -25.25
CA THR A 162 10.22 1.27 -25.55
C THR A 162 10.49 0.93 -27.02
N ARG A 163 11.54 1.49 -27.63
CA ARG A 163 11.93 1.02 -28.96
C ARG A 163 12.28 -0.48 -28.93
N PRO A 164 11.88 -1.28 -29.95
CA PRO A 164 11.08 -0.88 -31.12
C PRO A 164 9.55 -0.95 -30.94
N ARG A 165 9.04 -1.54 -29.85
CA ARG A 165 7.59 -1.80 -29.65
C ARG A 165 7.22 -2.00 -28.18
N THR A 166 5.92 -1.98 -27.89
CA THR A 166 5.37 -2.33 -26.58
C THR A 166 5.74 -3.76 -26.19
N ARG A 167 6.16 -3.94 -24.94
CA ARG A 167 6.62 -5.22 -24.41
C ARG A 167 6.22 -5.43 -22.94
N LYS A 168 6.34 -6.68 -22.51
CA LYS A 168 6.33 -7.09 -21.12
C LYS A 168 7.66 -7.77 -20.81
N GLN A 169 8.35 -7.36 -19.75
CA GLN A 169 9.64 -7.93 -19.37
C GLN A 169 9.78 -8.01 -17.85
N GLN A 170 10.43 -9.07 -17.36
CA GLN A 170 10.89 -9.13 -15.98
C GLN A 170 12.02 -8.12 -15.78
N THR A 171 11.82 -7.18 -14.86
CA THR A 171 12.70 -6.05 -14.61
C THR A 171 13.15 -6.09 -13.15
N PRO A 172 14.45 -6.11 -12.84
CA PRO A 172 14.90 -6.03 -11.47
C PRO A 172 14.61 -4.63 -10.89
N LEU A 173 14.16 -4.56 -9.64
CA LEU A 173 13.75 -3.30 -9.00
C LEU A 173 14.91 -2.30 -8.88
N ALA A 174 16.14 -2.80 -8.74
CA ALA A 174 17.37 -2.02 -8.65
C ALA A 174 17.99 -1.65 -10.01
N TYR A 175 17.44 -2.15 -11.12
CA TYR A 175 18.15 -2.24 -12.41
C TYR A 175 18.18 -0.96 -13.26
N TRP A 176 17.44 0.07 -12.85
CA TRP A 176 17.57 1.36 -13.52
C TRP A 176 18.78 2.07 -12.90
N ALA A 177 19.68 2.63 -13.71
CA ALA A 177 20.79 3.49 -13.24
C ALA A 177 20.32 4.74 -12.43
N ASN A 178 19.01 4.86 -12.25
CA ASN A 178 18.23 5.87 -11.59
C ASN A 178 17.17 5.21 -10.68
N SER A 179 17.43 4.01 -10.15
CA SER A 179 16.41 3.22 -9.43
C SER A 179 15.84 3.95 -8.22
N ASP A 180 16.57 4.88 -7.62
CA ASP A 180 16.16 5.86 -6.61
C ASP A 180 15.21 6.95 -7.15
N ARG A 181 15.32 7.29 -8.44
CA ARG A 181 14.56 8.35 -9.11
C ARG A 181 13.22 7.89 -9.69
N TYR A 182 12.96 6.59 -9.79
CA TYR A 182 11.64 6.06 -10.13
C TYR A 182 10.70 6.10 -8.93
N VAL A 183 9.68 6.93 -8.97
CA VAL A 183 8.70 7.06 -7.89
C VAL A 183 7.45 6.24 -8.22
N ALA A 184 6.91 5.53 -7.24
CA ALA A 184 5.71 4.71 -7.42
C ALA A 184 4.44 5.57 -7.29
N TYR A 185 3.50 5.37 -8.21
CA TYR A 185 2.23 6.10 -8.26
C TYR A 185 1.05 5.17 -8.53
N ARG A 186 -0.08 5.47 -7.90
CA ARG A 186 -1.36 4.78 -8.04
C ARG A 186 -2.40 5.70 -8.65
N TYR A 187 -3.00 5.30 -9.77
CA TYR A 187 -4.04 6.08 -10.41
C TYR A 187 -5.22 6.35 -9.45
N LYS A 188 -5.62 7.62 -9.36
CA LYS A 188 -6.60 8.12 -8.37
C LYS A 188 -8.01 7.55 -8.54
N ALA A 189 -8.36 7.13 -9.76
CA ALA A 189 -9.69 6.60 -10.07
C ALA A 189 -9.68 5.08 -10.28
N VAL A 190 -8.76 4.36 -9.63
CA VAL A 190 -8.87 2.90 -9.54
C VAL A 190 -10.03 2.54 -8.61
N ALA A 191 -11.04 1.83 -9.11
CA ALA A 191 -12.14 1.28 -8.34
C ALA A 191 -11.57 0.39 -7.22
N GLY A 192 -11.86 0.74 -5.97
CA GLY A 192 -11.29 0.10 -4.78
C GLY A 192 -9.92 0.62 -4.34
N ALA A 193 -9.30 1.54 -5.09
CA ALA A 193 -8.24 2.41 -4.57
C ALA A 193 -8.90 3.68 -4.04
N GLY A 194 -9.10 3.74 -2.73
CA GLY A 194 -9.52 4.99 -2.10
C GLY A 194 -8.42 6.04 -2.25
N SER A 195 -8.59 6.97 -3.18
CA SER A 195 -7.99 8.30 -3.10
C SER A 195 -8.48 8.97 -1.82
N GLY A 196 -7.56 9.34 -0.95
CA GLY A 196 -7.86 10.00 0.32
C GLY A 196 -8.54 11.36 0.13
N SER A 197 -9.38 11.69 1.14
CA SER A 197 -10.00 12.99 1.45
C SER A 197 -11.14 13.52 0.58
N ALA A 198 -12.36 13.10 0.90
CA ALA A 198 -13.36 13.92 1.61
C ALA A 198 -14.53 13.02 2.05
N GLY A 199 -15.14 13.33 3.21
CA GLY A 199 -15.95 12.40 4.00
C GLY A 199 -17.14 11.73 3.30
N GLY A 200 -17.31 10.43 3.57
CA GLY A 200 -18.42 9.56 3.17
C GLY A 200 -18.11 8.10 3.57
N PRO A 201 -19.10 7.26 3.91
CA PRO A 201 -18.93 6.13 4.83
C PRO A 201 -18.04 4.99 4.28
N ALA A 202 -17.36 4.30 5.20
CA ALA A 202 -16.40 3.23 4.97
C ALA A 202 -16.84 2.21 3.90
N ALA A 203 -16.01 2.02 2.88
CA ALA A 203 -16.08 0.85 2.01
C ALA A 203 -15.74 -0.40 2.85
N ALA A 204 -16.70 -1.31 2.94
CA ALA A 204 -16.68 -2.47 3.81
C ALA A 204 -15.41 -3.33 3.58
N ALA A 205 -14.66 -3.54 4.66
CA ALA A 205 -13.73 -4.66 4.76
C ALA A 205 -14.46 -5.92 4.30
N THR A 206 -13.87 -6.72 3.39
CA THR A 206 -14.46 -8.02 3.03
C THR A 206 -14.71 -8.77 4.33
N PRO A 207 -15.98 -9.03 4.68
CA PRO A 207 -16.34 -9.55 5.98
C PRO A 207 -15.67 -10.92 6.16
N TYR A 208 -15.43 -11.26 7.41
CA TYR A 208 -14.92 -12.58 7.75
C TYR A 208 -15.79 -13.67 7.10
N PRO A 209 -15.22 -14.56 6.26
CA PRO A 209 -16.01 -15.46 5.43
C PRO A 209 -16.60 -16.66 6.21
N GLY A 210 -16.42 -16.70 7.54
CA GLY A 210 -16.90 -17.77 8.42
C GLY A 210 -15.83 -18.80 8.74
N ALA A 211 -15.93 -19.40 9.93
CA ALA A 211 -14.94 -20.37 10.42
C ALA A 211 -14.86 -21.63 9.56
N ALA A 212 -15.96 -22.04 8.92
CA ALA A 212 -16.00 -23.20 8.04
C ALA A 212 -15.09 -23.08 6.80
N MET A 213 -14.65 -21.87 6.45
CA MET A 213 -13.75 -21.65 5.31
C MET A 213 -12.29 -21.97 5.62
N PHE A 214 -11.97 -22.27 6.88
CA PHE A 214 -10.62 -22.53 7.38
C PHE A 214 -10.61 -23.78 8.25
N GLY A 215 -9.50 -24.49 8.28
CA GLY A 215 -9.35 -25.74 9.03
C GLY A 215 -9.28 -26.98 8.15
N PRO A 216 -9.12 -28.17 8.77
CA PRO A 216 -8.91 -29.43 8.06
C PRO A 216 -9.97 -29.69 6.98
N GLY A 217 -9.52 -29.95 5.75
CA GLY A 217 -10.40 -30.24 4.61
C GLY A 217 -10.86 -29.02 3.81
N ALA A 218 -10.58 -27.79 4.27
CA ALA A 218 -10.90 -26.60 3.49
C ALA A 218 -10.02 -26.50 2.23
N ASP A 219 -10.65 -26.31 1.07
CA ASP A 219 -9.99 -26.03 -0.21
C ASP A 219 -10.75 -24.91 -0.93
N ASN A 220 -10.27 -23.67 -0.78
CA ASN A 220 -10.97 -22.50 -1.31
C ASN A 220 -10.05 -21.27 -1.45
N ALA A 221 -10.55 -20.24 -2.13
CA ALA A 221 -9.81 -19.01 -2.36
C ALA A 221 -9.49 -18.22 -1.06
N HIS A 222 -10.28 -18.40 0.01
CA HIS A 222 -10.05 -17.70 1.29
C HIS A 222 -8.83 -18.24 2.03
N VAL A 223 -8.54 -19.54 1.93
CA VAL A 223 -7.29 -20.13 2.46
C VAL A 223 -6.07 -19.51 1.76
N THR A 224 -6.08 -19.47 0.43
CA THR A 224 -5.00 -18.82 -0.35
C THR A 224 -4.82 -17.36 0.09
N ARG A 225 -5.93 -16.64 0.29
CA ARG A 225 -5.92 -15.24 0.70
C ARG A 225 -5.36 -15.06 2.10
N LEU A 226 -5.80 -15.88 3.06
CA LEU A 226 -5.26 -15.87 4.42
C LEU A 226 -3.76 -16.08 4.41
N GLY A 227 -3.28 -17.10 3.69
CA GLY A 227 -1.86 -17.41 3.64
C GLY A 227 -1.01 -16.28 3.05
N ARG A 228 -1.53 -15.57 2.04
CA ARG A 228 -0.88 -14.35 1.52
C ARG A 228 -0.79 -13.25 2.59
N LEU A 229 -1.90 -12.95 3.27
CA LEU A 229 -1.91 -11.96 4.35
C LEU A 229 -0.94 -12.33 5.47
N LEU A 230 -0.81 -13.61 5.81
CA LEU A 230 0.14 -14.08 6.83
C LEU A 230 1.59 -13.95 6.38
N VAL A 231 1.88 -14.24 5.11
CA VAL A 231 3.22 -14.02 4.51
C VAL A 231 3.61 -12.54 4.62
N ASP A 232 2.70 -11.63 4.28
CA ASP A 232 2.90 -10.17 4.40
C ASP A 232 3.17 -9.74 5.85
N ARG A 233 2.65 -10.50 6.83
CA ARG A 233 2.90 -10.30 8.26
C ARG A 233 4.08 -11.11 8.80
N GLY A 234 5.03 -11.52 7.96
CA GLY A 234 6.25 -12.23 8.40
C GLY A 234 6.07 -13.74 8.56
N GLY A 235 4.96 -14.31 8.08
CA GLY A 235 4.64 -15.73 8.12
C GLY A 235 5.35 -16.57 7.05
N LYS A 236 6.16 -15.96 6.20
CA LYS A 236 6.85 -16.60 5.07
C LYS A 236 7.58 -17.90 5.46
N LYS A 237 8.24 -17.93 6.62
CA LYS A 237 8.99 -19.09 7.11
C LYS A 237 8.16 -20.36 7.32
N TYR A 238 6.83 -20.24 7.39
CA TYR A 238 5.93 -21.38 7.56
C TYR A 238 5.55 -22.06 6.23
N TYR A 239 5.82 -21.41 5.10
CA TYR A 239 5.42 -21.88 3.76
C TYR A 239 6.64 -22.31 2.93
N SER A 240 6.75 -23.60 2.63
CA SER A 240 7.85 -24.14 1.81
C SER A 240 7.68 -23.91 0.31
N ARG A 241 6.43 -23.94 -0.19
CA ARG A 241 6.08 -23.69 -1.60
C ARG A 241 5.22 -22.42 -1.81
N GLY A 242 4.94 -21.68 -0.73
CA GLY A 242 3.99 -20.58 -0.71
C GLY A 242 2.56 -21.01 -0.33
N PRO A 243 1.66 -20.04 -0.10
CA PRO A 243 0.27 -20.31 0.27
C PRO A 243 -0.56 -20.80 -0.92
N GLY A 244 -1.42 -21.80 -0.68
CA GLY A 244 -2.30 -22.41 -1.67
C GLY A 244 -3.76 -22.50 -1.19
N PRO A 245 -4.68 -23.03 -2.02
CA PRO A 245 -6.11 -23.05 -1.69
C PRO A 245 -6.48 -24.13 -0.67
N LYS A 246 -5.65 -25.17 -0.56
CA LYS A 246 -5.84 -26.26 0.39
C LYS A 246 -5.24 -25.92 1.75
N TRP A 247 -6.07 -25.90 2.78
CA TRP A 247 -5.65 -25.64 4.15
C TRP A 247 -4.67 -26.72 4.62
N GLY A 248 -3.55 -26.28 5.20
CA GLY A 248 -2.56 -27.19 5.75
C GLY A 248 -1.93 -26.72 7.05
N GLU A 249 -1.01 -27.54 7.54
CA GLU A 249 -0.21 -27.27 8.74
C GLU A 249 0.59 -25.95 8.65
N ALA A 250 0.97 -25.54 7.45
CA ALA A 250 1.61 -24.25 7.20
C ALA A 250 0.69 -23.09 7.58
N ASP A 251 -0.58 -23.12 7.15
CA ASP A 251 -1.58 -22.09 7.43
C ASP A 251 -1.92 -22.02 8.92
N ARG A 252 -2.11 -23.18 9.56
CA ARG A 252 -2.38 -23.22 11.01
C ARG A 252 -1.24 -22.60 11.81
N ARG A 253 0.01 -23.01 11.52
CA ARG A 253 1.20 -22.50 12.25
C ARG A 253 1.47 -21.03 11.98
N ALA A 254 1.28 -20.57 10.75
CA ALA A 254 1.42 -19.15 10.40
C ALA A 254 0.36 -18.30 11.10
N THR A 255 -0.90 -18.76 11.11
CA THR A 255 -2.01 -18.10 11.80
C THR A 255 -1.75 -18.03 13.30
N GLN A 256 -1.34 -19.15 13.91
CA GLN A 256 -1.01 -19.21 15.33
C GLN A 256 0.13 -18.25 15.67
N ALA A 257 1.19 -18.20 14.86
CA ALA A 257 2.30 -17.29 15.06
C ALA A 257 1.87 -15.82 14.99
N PHE A 258 0.94 -15.48 14.08
CA PHE A 258 0.38 -14.13 13.98
C PHE A 258 -0.47 -13.77 15.20
N GLN A 259 -1.31 -14.69 15.68
CA GLN A 259 -2.11 -14.52 16.89
C GLN A 259 -1.22 -14.33 18.13
N LEU A 260 -0.19 -15.17 18.28
CA LEU A 260 0.82 -15.02 19.33
C LEU A 260 1.56 -13.68 19.24
N ALA A 261 1.84 -13.18 18.04
CA ALA A 261 2.46 -11.87 17.84
C ALA A 261 1.58 -10.71 18.35
N GLN A 262 0.25 -10.87 18.37
CA GLN A 262 -0.67 -9.91 18.98
C GLN A 262 -0.60 -9.92 20.51
N GLY A 263 0.04 -10.93 21.10
CA GLY A 263 0.06 -11.20 22.54
C GLY A 263 -1.10 -12.06 23.02
N TRP A 264 -1.86 -12.68 22.11
CA TRP A 264 -2.94 -13.61 22.43
C TRP A 264 -2.37 -14.93 22.97
N LYS A 265 -3.13 -15.63 23.82
CA LYS A 265 -2.68 -16.85 24.50
C LYS A 265 -3.79 -17.88 24.60
N GLY A 266 -3.42 -19.15 24.75
CA GLY A 266 -4.38 -20.24 24.95
C GLY A 266 -5.33 -20.39 23.77
N ARG A 267 -6.64 -20.44 24.04
CA ARG A 267 -7.68 -20.65 23.02
C ARG A 267 -7.80 -19.51 22.00
N GLU A 268 -7.25 -18.33 22.29
CA GLU A 268 -7.24 -17.19 21.36
C GLU A 268 -6.10 -17.27 20.34
N ALA A 269 -5.11 -18.13 20.56
CA ALA A 269 -3.99 -18.40 19.64
C ALA A 269 -4.00 -19.88 19.21
N ASP A 270 -5.16 -20.33 18.75
CA ASP A 270 -5.46 -21.71 18.37
C ASP A 270 -4.98 -22.07 16.94
N GLY A 271 -4.57 -21.07 16.15
CA GLY A 271 -4.16 -21.24 14.77
C GLY A 271 -5.30 -21.33 13.78
N LEU A 272 -6.53 -21.01 14.20
CA LEU A 272 -7.68 -20.84 13.32
C LEU A 272 -8.04 -19.35 13.23
N PRO A 273 -8.16 -18.76 12.03
CA PRO A 273 -8.45 -17.34 11.91
C PRO A 273 -9.90 -17.07 12.29
N GLY A 274 -10.13 -16.37 13.40
CA GLY A 274 -11.45 -15.81 13.75
C GLY A 274 -11.70 -14.41 13.15
N PRO A 275 -12.86 -13.78 13.42
CA PRO A 275 -13.17 -12.43 12.93
C PRO A 275 -12.09 -11.39 13.24
N ASP A 276 -11.55 -11.40 14.46
CA ASP A 276 -10.49 -10.46 14.87
C ASP A 276 -9.16 -10.73 14.16
N THR A 277 -8.82 -12.01 13.94
CA THR A 277 -7.61 -12.38 13.19
C THR A 277 -7.73 -11.89 11.75
N TRP A 278 -8.89 -12.13 11.14
CA TRP A 278 -9.20 -11.70 9.79
C TRP A 278 -9.21 -10.18 9.67
N GLU A 279 -9.85 -9.46 10.60
CA GLU A 279 -9.86 -7.99 10.61
C GLU A 279 -8.44 -7.44 10.68
N LEU A 280 -7.62 -7.90 11.62
CA LEU A 280 -6.24 -7.43 11.74
C LEU A 280 -5.46 -7.70 10.45
N LEU A 281 -5.62 -8.86 9.83
CA LEU A 281 -4.94 -9.23 8.58
C LEU A 281 -5.41 -8.38 7.39
N VAL A 282 -6.72 -8.24 7.16
CA VAL A 282 -7.25 -7.49 6.01
C VAL A 282 -7.09 -5.97 6.16
N THR A 283 -7.04 -5.46 7.39
CA THR A 283 -6.91 -4.02 7.65
C THR A 283 -5.47 -3.53 7.80
N GLY A 284 -4.47 -4.41 7.72
CA GLY A 284 -3.07 -3.99 7.94
C GLY A 284 -2.70 -3.82 9.43
N LYS A 285 -3.65 -3.93 10.36
CA LYS A 285 -3.46 -3.62 11.78
C LYS A 285 -2.82 -4.77 12.56
N GLY A 286 -2.28 -4.46 13.74
CA GLY A 286 -1.66 -5.44 14.63
C GLY A 286 -0.15 -5.61 14.41
N ARG A 287 0.46 -6.52 15.15
CA ARG A 287 1.90 -6.79 15.11
C ARG A 287 2.23 -7.86 14.08
N SER A 288 3.37 -7.72 13.40
CA SER A 288 3.87 -8.77 12.50
C SER A 288 4.57 -9.88 13.28
N ILE A 289 4.57 -11.08 12.71
CA ILE A 289 5.30 -12.25 13.22
C ILE A 289 6.79 -11.91 13.25
N GLY A 290 7.42 -12.08 14.42
CA GLY A 290 8.87 -11.88 14.59
C GLY A 290 9.29 -10.52 15.14
N GLY A 291 8.35 -9.62 15.49
CA GLY A 291 8.66 -8.45 16.31
C GLY A 291 9.66 -7.50 15.67
N SER A 292 9.28 -6.85 14.58
CA SER A 292 9.96 -5.64 14.11
C SER A 292 8.91 -4.59 13.77
N SER A 293 8.84 -3.58 14.62
CA SER A 293 8.08 -2.35 14.42
C SER A 293 8.81 -1.50 13.39
N GLY A 294 8.26 -1.36 12.18
CA GLY A 294 8.68 -0.26 11.30
C GLY A 294 8.14 1.06 11.84
N SER A 295 8.97 1.84 12.54
CA SER A 295 8.82 3.29 12.75
C SER A 295 9.82 3.99 11.83
N SER A 296 9.46 5.00 11.03
CA SER A 296 9.16 6.38 11.43
C SER A 296 8.43 7.09 10.26
N GLY A 297 7.56 8.09 10.41
CA GLY A 297 7.35 8.98 11.54
C GLY A 297 6.04 9.78 11.50
N SER A 298 5.97 10.69 12.47
CA SER A 298 4.81 11.31 13.08
C SER A 298 4.00 12.28 12.20
N SER A 299 2.67 12.15 12.27
CA SER A 299 1.79 13.32 12.36
C SER A 299 0.66 13.00 13.35
N ALA A 300 0.71 13.67 14.50
CA ALA A 300 -0.37 13.66 15.47
C ALA A 300 -1.60 14.33 14.84
N ASN A 301 -2.62 13.54 14.49
CA ASN A 301 -4.01 13.94 14.72
C ASN A 301 -4.96 12.72 14.78
N ALA A 302 -5.87 12.82 15.75
CA ALA A 302 -6.91 11.91 16.27
C ALA A 302 -7.34 10.71 15.37
N THR A 303 -7.40 9.44 15.80
CA THR A 303 -8.14 8.85 16.94
C THR A 303 -7.69 7.40 17.24
N ALA A 304 -6.58 6.93 16.67
CA ALA A 304 -6.16 5.53 16.83
C ALA A 304 -5.67 5.23 18.27
N PHE A 305 -6.14 4.13 18.85
CA PHE A 305 -5.68 3.67 20.16
C PHE A 305 -4.22 3.21 20.07
N PRO A 306 -3.29 3.79 20.84
CA PRO A 306 -1.84 3.56 20.69
C PRO A 306 -1.37 2.23 21.31
N GLY A 307 -2.30 1.30 21.58
CA GLY A 307 -2.02 0.03 22.23
C GLY A 307 -1.97 0.12 23.76
N ARG A 308 -2.34 -0.98 24.42
CA ARG A 308 -2.36 -1.07 25.90
C ARG A 308 -0.97 -0.88 26.53
N GLY A 309 0.09 -1.18 25.76
CA GLY A 309 1.48 -1.02 26.20
C GLY A 309 1.85 0.42 26.54
N SER A 310 1.18 1.41 25.94
CA SER A 310 1.39 2.83 26.21
C SER A 310 0.87 3.27 27.59
N PHE A 311 0.03 2.44 28.24
CA PHE A 311 -0.68 2.71 29.50
C PHE A 311 -0.35 1.63 30.53
N ARG A 312 0.93 1.59 30.93
CA ARG A 312 1.48 0.62 31.90
C ARG A 312 2.39 1.34 32.89
N PRO A 313 2.59 0.77 34.09
CA PRO A 313 3.58 1.29 35.05
C PRO A 313 4.94 1.51 34.38
N GLY A 314 5.56 2.66 34.65
CA GLY A 314 6.86 3.05 34.09
C GLY A 314 6.81 3.71 32.71
N GLN A 315 5.65 3.76 32.04
CA GLN A 315 5.53 4.43 30.74
C GLN A 315 5.45 5.95 30.89
N SER A 316 6.13 6.66 30.00
CA SER A 316 5.94 8.10 29.81
C SER A 316 5.92 8.44 28.33
N ASN A 317 4.82 9.03 27.87
CA ASN A 317 4.61 9.36 26.46
C ASN A 317 3.45 10.37 26.29
N ALA A 318 3.35 10.97 25.12
CA ALA A 318 2.32 11.97 24.80
C ALA A 318 0.88 11.41 24.83
N TYR A 319 0.70 10.09 24.71
CA TYR A 319 -0.62 9.47 24.75
C TYR A 319 -1.19 9.40 26.17
N VAL A 320 -0.33 9.21 27.18
CA VAL A 320 -0.74 9.28 28.59
C VAL A 320 -1.23 10.67 28.93
N GLU A 321 -0.47 11.71 28.56
CA GLU A 321 -0.87 13.10 28.80
C GLU A 321 -2.20 13.43 28.11
N LYS A 322 -2.34 12.98 26.86
CA LYS A 322 -3.57 13.17 26.08
C LYS A 322 -4.77 12.47 26.72
N LEU A 323 -4.60 11.23 27.17
CA LEU A 323 -5.63 10.48 27.90
C LEU A 323 -6.04 11.21 29.17
N GLY A 324 -5.08 11.64 29.97
CA GLY A 324 -5.32 12.34 31.22
C GLY A 324 -6.09 13.65 31.02
N LYS A 325 -5.69 14.47 30.04
CA LYS A 325 -6.42 15.68 29.65
C LYS A 325 -7.86 15.38 29.22
N GLN A 326 -8.06 14.30 28.46
CA GLN A 326 -9.40 13.91 28.00
C GLN A 326 -10.29 13.40 29.15
N LEU A 327 -9.73 12.65 30.10
CA LEU A 327 -10.44 12.21 31.31
C LEU A 327 -10.92 13.40 32.14
N VAL A 328 -10.05 14.40 32.36
CA VAL A 328 -10.43 15.64 33.06
C VAL A 328 -11.55 16.36 32.30
N LYS A 329 -11.42 16.52 30.97
CA LYS A 329 -12.44 17.15 30.12
C LYS A 329 -13.80 16.44 30.20
N ARG A 330 -13.82 15.13 30.45
CA ARG A 330 -15.04 14.32 30.59
C ARG A 330 -15.55 14.22 32.03
N GLY A 331 -14.93 14.94 32.97
CA GLY A 331 -15.33 14.94 34.39
C GLY A 331 -14.71 13.81 35.22
N PHE A 332 -13.78 13.02 34.67
CA PHE A 332 -13.13 11.88 35.33
C PHE A 332 -11.71 12.22 35.80
N GLY A 333 -11.52 13.40 36.40
CA GLY A 333 -10.21 13.90 36.88
C GLY A 333 -9.96 13.76 38.39
N LYS A 334 -10.91 13.21 39.15
CA LYS A 334 -10.95 13.26 40.63
C LYS A 334 -9.67 12.76 41.31
N HIS A 335 -8.95 11.83 40.70
CA HIS A 335 -7.75 11.24 41.30
C HIS A 335 -6.45 12.00 40.99
N TYR A 336 -6.49 13.08 40.20
CA TYR A 336 -5.31 13.94 39.98
C TYR A 336 -5.18 14.98 41.09
N LEU A 337 -4.02 15.03 41.75
CA LEU A 337 -3.70 16.04 42.77
C LEU A 337 -3.15 17.34 42.14
N SER A 338 -2.32 17.20 41.10
CA SER A 338 -1.65 18.31 40.41
C SER A 338 -2.03 18.43 38.93
N GLY A 339 -3.06 17.68 38.50
CA GLY A 339 -3.45 17.54 37.10
C GLY A 339 -2.74 16.39 36.35
N PRO A 340 -3.18 16.10 35.11
CA PRO A 340 -2.62 15.02 34.30
C PRO A 340 -1.26 15.40 33.69
N GLY A 341 -0.36 14.42 33.54
CA GLY A 341 0.96 14.59 32.93
C GLY A 341 1.34 13.43 32.00
N PRO A 342 2.51 13.47 31.36
CA PRO A 342 2.94 12.47 30.37
C PRO A 342 3.38 11.14 30.97
N ARG A 343 3.42 10.98 32.29
CA ARG A 343 3.86 9.75 32.97
C ARG A 343 2.65 8.98 33.46
N TRP A 344 2.58 7.68 33.18
CA TRP A 344 1.48 6.84 33.64
C TRP A 344 1.60 6.60 35.15
N THR A 345 0.55 6.96 35.88
CA THR A 345 0.47 6.84 37.33
C THR A 345 -0.77 6.06 37.77
N GLU A 346 -0.83 5.73 39.06
CA GLU A 346 -2.03 5.12 39.65
C GLU A 346 -3.25 6.08 39.60
N ALA A 347 -3.02 7.41 39.56
CA ALA A 347 -4.10 8.37 39.35
C ALA A 347 -4.77 8.19 37.98
N ASP A 348 -3.97 7.98 36.92
CA ASP A 348 -4.50 7.70 35.58
C ASP A 348 -5.33 6.40 35.57
N ARG A 349 -4.80 5.32 36.17
CA ARG A 349 -5.49 4.02 36.25
C ARG A 349 -6.85 4.15 36.94
N ARG A 350 -6.91 4.82 38.09
CA ARG A 350 -8.17 5.00 38.86
C ARG A 350 -9.17 5.89 38.13
N ASN A 351 -8.70 6.95 37.47
CA ASN A 351 -9.56 7.82 36.66
C ASN A 351 -10.14 7.07 35.45
N VAL A 352 -9.34 6.21 34.78
CA VAL A 352 -9.83 5.31 33.72
C VAL A 352 -10.84 4.31 34.28
N GLU A 353 -10.57 3.72 35.43
CA GLU A 353 -11.47 2.75 36.09
C GLU A 353 -12.82 3.38 36.42
N ALA A 354 -12.82 4.60 36.95
CA ALA A 354 -14.03 5.38 37.21
C ALA A 354 -14.81 5.66 35.92
N PHE A 355 -14.12 6.04 34.85
CA PHE A 355 -14.74 6.21 33.53
C PHE A 355 -15.38 4.90 33.04
N GLN A 356 -14.65 3.78 33.08
CA GLN A 356 -15.14 2.47 32.66
C GLN A 356 -16.38 2.04 33.46
N ARG A 357 -16.38 2.23 34.78
CA ARG A 357 -17.57 1.95 35.62
C ARG A 357 -18.76 2.82 35.25
N ALA A 358 -18.54 4.10 34.94
CA ALA A 358 -19.59 5.01 34.47
C ALA A 358 -20.13 4.62 33.09
N GLN A 359 -19.35 3.90 32.28
CA GLN A 359 -19.82 3.27 31.03
C GLN A 359 -20.62 1.97 31.26
N GLY A 360 -20.89 1.61 32.51
CA GLY A 360 -21.62 0.38 32.88
C GLY A 360 -20.73 -0.85 33.05
N TRP A 361 -19.40 -0.73 32.91
CA TRP A 361 -18.50 -1.88 32.97
C TRP A 361 -18.29 -2.34 34.42
N ARG A 362 -18.11 -3.65 34.62
CA ARG A 362 -17.96 -4.30 35.94
C ARG A 362 -16.88 -5.37 35.90
N GLY A 363 -16.35 -5.73 37.07
CA GLY A 363 -15.31 -6.75 37.19
C GLY A 363 -14.08 -6.44 36.34
N ALA A 364 -13.52 -7.45 35.67
CA ALA A 364 -12.33 -7.34 34.84
C ALA A 364 -12.46 -6.37 33.65
N ALA A 365 -13.69 -5.99 33.25
CA ALA A 365 -13.90 -5.01 32.20
C ALA A 365 -13.64 -3.57 32.68
N ALA A 366 -13.71 -3.30 33.99
CA ALA A 366 -13.37 -2.01 34.60
C ALA A 366 -12.06 -2.14 35.40
N ASP A 367 -10.98 -2.48 34.72
CA ASP A 367 -9.65 -2.74 35.30
C ASP A 367 -8.79 -1.48 35.47
N GLY A 368 -9.23 -0.35 34.93
CA GLY A 368 -8.50 0.91 34.89
C GLY A 368 -7.40 0.97 33.84
N TYR A 369 -7.31 -0.01 32.94
CA TYR A 369 -6.38 0.02 31.82
C TYR A 369 -7.14 0.29 30.53
N PRO A 370 -6.83 1.40 29.84
CA PRO A 370 -7.57 1.77 28.64
C PRO A 370 -7.33 0.73 27.55
N GLY A 371 -8.43 0.16 27.04
CA GLY A 371 -8.45 -0.63 25.81
C GLY A 371 -8.94 0.20 24.62
N PRO A 372 -9.02 -0.41 23.42
CA PRO A 372 -9.55 0.26 22.23
C PRO A 372 -10.94 0.87 22.46
N GLU A 373 -11.81 0.14 23.18
CA GLU A 373 -13.16 0.62 23.49
C GLU A 373 -13.16 1.79 24.47
N THR A 374 -12.29 1.75 25.50
CA THR A 374 -12.12 2.88 26.44
C THR A 374 -11.66 4.13 25.70
N TRP A 375 -10.70 3.96 24.79
CA TRP A 375 -10.17 5.05 23.97
C TRP A 375 -11.23 5.60 23.02
N ARG A 376 -11.97 4.74 22.33
CA ARG A 376 -13.07 5.14 21.44
C ARG A 376 -14.10 5.99 22.18
N ARG A 377 -14.54 5.58 23.37
CA ARG A 377 -15.56 6.30 24.14
C ARG A 377 -15.03 7.60 24.75
N LEU A 378 -13.76 7.64 25.18
CA LEU A 378 -13.15 8.86 25.71
C LEU A 378 -12.90 9.93 24.65
N PHE A 379 -12.58 9.54 23.41
CA PHE A 379 -12.20 10.46 22.34
C PHE A 379 -13.29 10.68 21.28
N ARG A 380 -14.49 10.14 21.47
CA ARG A 380 -15.68 10.40 20.62
C ARG A 380 -16.31 11.75 20.88
#